data_AF-A0A7X9PK64-F1
#
_entry.id   AF-A0A7X9PK64-F1
#
_cell.length_a   1.000
_cell.length_b   1.000
_cell.length_c   1.000
_cell.angle_alpha   90.00
_cell.angle_beta   90.00
_cell.angle_gamma   90.00
#
_symmetry.space_group_name_H-M   'P 1'
#
loop_
_entity.id
_entity.type
_entity.pdbx_description
1 polymer ?
#
loop_
_entity_poly.entity_id
_entity_poly.type
_entity_poly.pdbx_seq_one_letter_code
_entity_poly.pdbx_strand_id
1 'polypeptide(L)'
;AAENNIPLIVLDRPNPLGFYVDGPVLDTNYRSFVGMHPVPIVHGMTVGEYAQMINGEHWLKNGLTCDVTVITCKNYNHSTRYSLSIKPSPNLPNMTAIYLYPSLCLFEGTVMSVGRGTDYPFQVVGHPLLKGKYSFSFTPKAALGNKTLLYNGKTCYGLDLRQSHDSTFTLKYLLELYKNYPDKKNFYNTFFIKLIGNKRVFDAIKQGKSEKEIRSLWQSDLVAFQSTRKKYLLYKE
;
A
#
# COMPACT_ATOMS: atom_id res chain seq x y z
N ALA A 1 -12.70 -16.81 -15.31
CA ALA A 1 -13.67 -16.11 -16.17
C ALA A 1 -13.23 -16.14 -17.63
N ALA A 2 -12.21 -15.36 -18.01
CA ALA A 2 -11.68 -15.31 -19.39
C ALA A 2 -11.36 -16.69 -20.01
N GLU A 3 -10.56 -17.53 -19.33
CA GLU A 3 -10.19 -18.87 -19.84
C GLU A 3 -11.39 -19.80 -20.11
N ASN A 4 -12.55 -19.50 -19.54
CA ASN A 4 -13.76 -20.33 -19.64
C ASN A 4 -14.91 -19.59 -20.34
N ASN A 5 -14.65 -18.45 -20.97
CA ASN A 5 -15.67 -17.61 -21.63
C ASN A 5 -16.86 -17.24 -20.71
N ILE A 6 -16.60 -17.03 -19.42
CA ILE A 6 -17.61 -16.61 -18.46
C ILE A 6 -17.58 -15.07 -18.33
N PRO A 7 -18.70 -14.36 -18.56
CA PRO A 7 -18.75 -12.91 -18.38
C PRO A 7 -18.58 -12.52 -16.90
N LEU A 8 -17.95 -11.37 -16.67
CA LEU A 8 -17.74 -10.79 -15.35
C LEU A 8 -18.52 -9.49 -15.21
N ILE A 9 -19.38 -9.42 -14.20
CA ILE A 9 -20.06 -8.17 -13.82
C ILE A 9 -19.37 -7.60 -12.58
N VAL A 10 -18.90 -6.36 -12.68
CA VAL A 10 -18.31 -5.61 -11.57
C VAL A 10 -19.32 -4.58 -11.07
N LEU A 11 -19.83 -4.79 -9.86
CA LEU A 11 -20.58 -3.77 -9.13
C LEU A 11 -19.58 -2.84 -8.47
N ASP A 12 -19.29 -1.74 -9.15
CA ASP A 12 -18.15 -0.90 -8.77
C ASP A 12 -18.38 -0.19 -7.43
N ARG A 13 -17.29 0.20 -6.79
CA ARG A 13 -17.30 0.91 -5.50
C ARG A 13 -16.24 2.02 -5.50
N PRO A 14 -16.47 3.11 -4.76
CA PRO A 14 -15.47 4.15 -4.58
C PRO A 14 -14.15 3.59 -4.05
N ASN A 15 -13.04 4.06 -4.61
CA ASN A 15 -11.73 3.82 -4.02
C ASN A 15 -11.50 4.87 -2.91
N PRO A 16 -11.31 4.48 -1.63
CA PRO A 16 -11.07 5.44 -0.55
C PRO A 16 -9.80 6.27 -0.74
N LEU A 17 -8.86 5.79 -1.56
CA LEU A 17 -7.62 6.46 -1.94
C LEU A 17 -7.63 6.86 -3.43
N GLY A 18 -8.81 6.90 -4.06
CA GLY A 18 -8.99 7.21 -5.49
C GLY A 18 -8.58 8.63 -5.90
N PHE A 19 -8.34 9.50 -4.92
CA PHE A 19 -8.07 10.93 -5.10
C PHE A 19 -6.63 11.29 -5.40
N TYR A 20 -5.73 10.32 -5.46
CA TYR A 20 -4.36 10.54 -5.83
C TYR A 20 -3.75 9.28 -6.45
N VAL A 21 -2.62 9.47 -7.12
CA VAL A 21 -1.78 8.39 -7.66
C VAL A 21 -0.37 8.63 -7.19
N ASP A 22 0.26 7.62 -6.60
CA ASP A 22 1.61 7.79 -6.07
C ASP A 22 2.34 6.47 -5.82
N GLY A 23 3.65 6.59 -5.64
CA GLY A 23 4.57 5.51 -5.38
C GLY A 23 5.22 4.94 -6.64
N PRO A 24 6.29 4.15 -6.48
CA PRO A 24 6.93 3.48 -7.59
C PRO A 24 5.99 2.55 -8.32
N VAL A 25 6.05 2.59 -9.65
CA VAL A 25 5.44 1.57 -10.52
C VAL A 25 6.18 0.26 -10.34
N LEU A 26 5.42 -0.83 -10.17
CA LEU A 26 5.96 -2.18 -10.04
C LEU A 26 6.79 -2.56 -11.27
N ASP A 27 8.06 -2.85 -11.06
CA ASP A 27 8.87 -3.64 -11.98
C ASP A 27 8.40 -5.10 -11.89
N THR A 28 7.88 -5.63 -12.99
CA THR A 28 7.26 -6.96 -13.05
C THR A 28 8.24 -8.10 -12.82
N ASN A 29 9.56 -7.85 -12.81
CA ASN A 29 10.54 -8.81 -12.27
C ASN A 29 10.31 -9.12 -10.78
N TYR A 30 9.66 -8.20 -10.06
CA TYR A 30 9.27 -8.36 -8.66
C TYR A 30 7.82 -8.79 -8.48
N ARG A 31 7.14 -9.22 -9.55
CA ARG A 31 5.77 -9.75 -9.49
C ARG A 31 5.62 -10.79 -8.38
N SER A 32 4.50 -10.73 -7.68
CA SER A 32 4.05 -11.67 -6.66
C SER A 32 2.55 -11.55 -6.43
N PHE A 33 2.00 -12.32 -5.50
CA PHE A 33 0.57 -12.20 -5.13
C PHE A 33 0.20 -10.81 -4.59
N VAL A 34 1.15 -10.07 -4.02
CA VAL A 34 0.93 -8.70 -3.48
C VAL A 34 1.27 -7.59 -4.47
N GLY A 35 1.57 -7.94 -5.72
CA GLY A 35 1.88 -6.99 -6.79
C GLY A 35 1.94 -7.71 -8.12
N MET A 36 0.87 -7.61 -8.92
CA MET A 36 0.72 -8.40 -10.15
C MET A 36 0.99 -7.60 -11.43
N HIS A 37 0.54 -6.35 -11.49
CA HIS A 37 0.57 -5.55 -12.72
C HIS A 37 1.49 -4.33 -12.55
N PRO A 38 2.02 -3.76 -13.65
CA PRO A 38 2.89 -2.59 -13.61
C PRO A 38 2.10 -1.32 -13.26
N VAL A 39 1.63 -1.25 -12.02
CA VAL A 39 0.90 -0.10 -11.45
C VAL A 39 1.67 0.45 -10.25
N PRO A 40 1.49 1.74 -9.91
CA PRO A 40 2.08 2.32 -8.71
C PRO A 40 1.40 1.80 -7.44
N ILE A 41 2.04 2.00 -6.29
CA ILE A 41 1.52 1.58 -4.97
C ILE A 41 0.09 2.09 -4.76
N VAL A 42 -0.16 3.36 -5.08
CA VAL A 42 -1.50 3.95 -5.09
C VAL A 42 -1.85 4.24 -6.54
N HIS A 43 -2.67 3.38 -7.14
CA HIS A 43 -3.09 3.49 -8.54
C HIS A 43 -4.24 4.49 -8.75
N GLY A 44 -4.99 4.81 -7.70
CA GLY A 44 -6.05 5.82 -7.73
C GLY A 44 -7.24 5.47 -8.64
N MET A 45 -7.49 4.19 -8.91
CA MET A 45 -8.57 3.69 -9.76
C MET A 45 -9.56 2.86 -8.95
N THR A 46 -10.83 2.81 -9.35
CA THR A 46 -11.79 1.83 -8.80
C THR A 46 -11.51 0.42 -9.32
N VAL A 47 -12.21 -0.59 -8.77
CA VAL A 47 -12.05 -1.97 -9.25
C VAL A 47 -12.61 -2.14 -10.66
N GLY A 48 -13.66 -1.40 -11.02
CA GLY A 48 -14.22 -1.38 -12.37
C GLY A 48 -13.24 -0.83 -13.40
N GLU A 49 -12.68 0.35 -13.14
CA GLU A 49 -11.66 0.97 -14.00
C GLU A 49 -10.42 0.08 -14.12
N TYR A 50 -9.98 -0.51 -13.01
CA TYR A 50 -8.81 -1.38 -13.00
C TYR A 50 -9.05 -2.69 -13.77
N ALA A 51 -10.25 -3.27 -13.71
CA ALA A 51 -10.63 -4.42 -14.52
C ALA A 51 -10.60 -4.10 -16.03
N GLN A 52 -11.09 -2.92 -16.42
CA GLN A 52 -11.01 -2.46 -17.82
C GLN A 52 -9.57 -2.24 -18.27
N MET A 53 -8.73 -1.66 -17.40
CA MET A 53 -7.30 -1.48 -17.68
C MET A 53 -6.58 -2.82 -17.85
N ILE A 54 -6.85 -3.81 -17.00
CA ILE A 54 -6.28 -5.16 -17.10
C ILE A 54 -6.60 -5.79 -18.47
N ASN A 55 -7.83 -5.64 -18.96
CA ASN A 55 -8.21 -6.10 -20.29
C ASN A 55 -7.52 -5.29 -21.39
N GLY A 56 -7.61 -3.96 -21.34
CA GLY A 56 -7.13 -3.08 -22.41
C GLY A 56 -5.61 -3.04 -22.56
N GLU A 57 -4.88 -3.32 -21.49
CA GLU A 57 -3.41 -3.43 -21.51
C GLU A 57 -2.95 -4.90 -21.60
N HIS A 58 -3.87 -5.84 -21.83
CA HIS A 58 -3.59 -7.28 -22.03
C HIS A 58 -2.78 -7.93 -20.90
N TRP A 59 -3.09 -7.57 -19.64
CA TRP A 59 -2.33 -8.03 -18.47
C TRP A 59 -2.71 -9.42 -17.97
N LEU A 60 -3.81 -10.01 -18.46
CA LEU A 60 -4.13 -11.40 -18.18
C LEU A 60 -3.14 -12.34 -18.88
N LYS A 61 -3.07 -13.58 -18.37
CA LYS A 61 -2.21 -14.62 -18.93
C LYS A 61 -2.47 -14.78 -20.43
N ASN A 62 -1.39 -14.89 -21.21
CA ASN A 62 -1.42 -15.02 -22.67
C ASN A 62 -2.14 -13.87 -23.41
N GLY A 63 -2.27 -12.70 -22.79
CA GLY A 63 -2.95 -11.55 -23.39
C GLY A 63 -4.47 -11.71 -23.52
N LEU A 64 -5.05 -12.68 -22.79
CA LEU A 64 -6.50 -12.90 -22.78
C LEU A 64 -7.25 -11.63 -22.34
N THR A 65 -8.49 -11.54 -22.77
CA THR A 65 -9.44 -10.54 -22.28
C THR A 65 -10.67 -11.24 -21.72
N CYS A 66 -11.28 -10.66 -20.70
CA CYS A 66 -12.57 -11.10 -20.18
C CYS A 66 -13.69 -10.22 -20.74
N ASP A 67 -14.88 -10.77 -21.01
CA ASP A 67 -16.06 -9.93 -21.17
C ASP A 67 -16.40 -9.31 -19.79
N VAL A 68 -16.24 -7.99 -19.67
CA VAL A 68 -16.39 -7.26 -18.40
C VAL A 68 -17.45 -6.17 -18.56
N THR A 69 -18.52 -6.29 -17.79
CA THR A 69 -19.52 -5.23 -17.63
C THR A 69 -19.31 -4.55 -16.27
N VAL A 70 -19.13 -3.23 -16.28
CA VAL A 70 -18.99 -2.44 -15.05
C VAL A 70 -20.28 -1.66 -14.79
N ILE A 71 -20.87 -1.85 -13.61
CA ILE A 71 -21.98 -1.03 -13.12
C ILE A 71 -21.38 0.11 -12.29
N THR A 72 -21.43 1.31 -12.84
CA THR A 72 -20.74 2.49 -12.27
C THR A 72 -21.46 3.07 -11.06
N CYS A 73 -20.68 3.69 -10.18
CA CYS A 73 -21.22 4.51 -9.09
C CYS A 73 -21.85 5.80 -9.64
N LYS A 74 -22.96 6.23 -9.05
CA LYS A 74 -23.46 7.60 -9.21
C LYS A 74 -22.83 8.51 -8.15
N ASN A 75 -22.71 9.81 -8.43
CA ASN A 75 -22.23 10.83 -7.50
C ASN A 75 -20.81 10.56 -6.94
N TYR A 76 -19.94 9.97 -7.76
CA TYR A 76 -18.54 9.74 -7.43
C TYR A 76 -17.64 10.32 -8.52
N ASN A 77 -16.53 10.91 -8.10
CA ASN A 77 -15.40 11.36 -8.93
C ASN A 77 -14.10 11.13 -8.15
N HIS A 78 -12.94 11.21 -8.81
CA HIS A 78 -11.67 10.95 -8.14
C HIS A 78 -11.38 11.95 -7.02
N SER A 79 -11.88 13.19 -7.07
CA SER A 79 -11.74 14.13 -5.94
C SER A 79 -12.52 13.71 -4.66
N THR A 80 -13.48 12.80 -4.78
CA THR A 80 -14.37 12.39 -3.68
C THR A 80 -13.61 11.66 -2.56
N ARG A 81 -13.69 12.17 -1.33
CA ARG A 81 -13.16 11.52 -0.12
C ARG A 81 -14.18 10.55 0.48
N TYR A 82 -14.30 9.37 -0.12
CA TYR A 82 -15.22 8.34 0.36
C TYR A 82 -14.73 7.68 1.65
N SER A 83 -15.59 7.65 2.67
CA SER A 83 -15.35 6.93 3.93
C SER A 83 -16.03 5.58 3.91
N LEU A 84 -15.31 4.51 4.24
CA LEU A 84 -15.89 3.18 4.32
C LEU A 84 -16.80 3.05 5.55
N SER A 85 -18.01 2.56 5.32
CA SER A 85 -18.97 2.22 6.39
C SER A 85 -18.67 0.87 7.05
N ILE A 86 -18.00 -0.03 6.32
CA ILE A 86 -17.62 -1.38 6.79
C ILE A 86 -16.11 -1.51 6.69
N LYS A 87 -15.48 -2.03 7.74
CA LYS A 87 -14.05 -2.30 7.79
C LYS A 87 -13.67 -3.26 6.64
N PRO A 88 -12.74 -2.90 5.74
CA PRO A 88 -12.33 -3.77 4.65
C PRO A 88 -11.46 -4.94 5.13
N SER A 89 -10.89 -4.82 6.33
CA SER A 89 -10.08 -5.84 6.99
C SER A 89 -10.15 -5.67 8.51
N PRO A 90 -10.01 -6.74 9.32
CA PRO A 90 -9.89 -6.61 10.78
C PRO A 90 -8.78 -5.64 11.22
N ASN A 91 -7.71 -5.52 10.41
CA ASN A 91 -6.57 -4.65 10.71
C ASN A 91 -6.64 -3.27 10.04
N LEU A 92 -7.72 -2.95 9.33
CA LEU A 92 -7.99 -1.61 8.79
C LEU A 92 -9.27 -1.07 9.44
N PRO A 93 -9.20 -0.68 10.74
CA PRO A 93 -10.40 -0.46 11.54
C PRO A 93 -11.09 0.89 11.26
N ASN A 94 -10.40 1.85 10.66
CA ASN A 94 -10.88 3.21 10.45
C ASN A 94 -10.17 3.88 9.25
N MET A 95 -10.61 5.10 8.89
CA MET A 95 -10.03 5.84 7.77
C MET A 95 -8.58 6.27 8.00
N THR A 96 -8.16 6.56 9.24
CA THR A 96 -6.76 6.85 9.56
C THR A 96 -5.85 5.70 9.16
N ALA A 97 -6.22 4.46 9.50
CA ALA A 97 -5.49 3.26 9.09
C ALA A 97 -5.49 3.08 7.57
N ILE A 98 -6.60 3.36 6.89
CA ILE A 98 -6.71 3.26 5.42
C ILE A 98 -5.80 4.27 4.73
N TYR A 99 -5.77 5.53 5.20
CA TYR A 99 -4.90 6.57 4.66
C TYR A 99 -3.42 6.29 4.89
N LEU A 100 -3.07 5.76 6.06
CA LEU A 100 -1.69 5.41 6.41
C LEU A 100 -1.23 4.09 5.75
N TYR A 101 -2.15 3.22 5.34
CA TYR A 101 -1.84 1.88 4.86
C TYR A 101 -0.80 1.83 3.73
N PRO A 102 -0.87 2.66 2.66
CA PRO A 102 0.15 2.64 1.61
C PRO A 102 1.57 2.89 2.13
N SER A 103 1.71 3.79 3.10
CA SER A 103 3.00 4.14 3.70
C SER A 103 3.47 3.11 4.72
N LEU A 104 2.55 2.60 5.56
CA LEU A 104 2.91 1.72 6.67
C LEU A 104 2.95 0.24 6.30
N CYS A 105 2.24 -0.19 5.26
CA CYS A 105 2.28 -1.58 4.80
C CYS A 105 3.67 -2.00 4.32
N LEU A 106 4.51 -1.05 3.89
CA LEU A 106 5.92 -1.31 3.57
C LEU A 106 6.69 -1.91 4.75
N PHE A 107 6.30 -1.62 6.00
CA PHE A 107 6.93 -2.21 7.18
C PHE A 107 6.67 -3.70 7.36
N GLU A 108 5.70 -4.30 6.66
CA GLU A 108 5.57 -5.77 6.63
C GLU A 108 6.77 -6.44 5.94
N GLY A 109 7.49 -5.69 5.12
CA GLY A 109 8.80 -6.06 4.58
C GLY A 109 9.97 -5.80 5.52
N THR A 110 9.73 -5.46 6.78
CA THR A 110 10.76 -5.06 7.74
C THR A 110 10.63 -5.82 9.04
N VAL A 111 11.53 -5.54 9.97
CA VAL A 111 11.44 -6.00 11.37
C VAL A 111 10.44 -5.19 12.20
N MET A 112 9.86 -4.10 11.70
CA MET A 112 8.97 -3.26 12.51
C MET A 112 7.57 -3.87 12.65
N SER A 113 6.98 -3.75 13.84
CA SER A 113 5.55 -3.99 14.03
C SER A 113 4.75 -2.79 13.56
N VAL A 114 3.65 -3.04 12.84
CA VAL A 114 2.66 -2.03 12.40
C VAL A 114 1.43 -1.98 13.32
N GLY A 115 1.56 -2.44 14.56
CA GLY A 115 0.48 -2.38 15.55
C GLY A 115 -0.59 -3.46 15.43
N ARG A 116 -0.39 -4.51 14.61
CA ARG A 116 -1.26 -5.70 14.65
C ARG A 116 -1.30 -6.26 16.08
N GLY A 117 -2.47 -6.73 16.53
CA GLY A 117 -2.70 -7.15 17.93
C GLY A 117 -2.82 -6.00 18.93
N THR A 118 -3.06 -4.77 18.46
CA THR A 118 -3.50 -3.64 19.28
C THR A 118 -4.85 -3.14 18.74
N ASP A 119 -5.46 -2.14 19.38
CA ASP A 119 -6.68 -1.50 18.89
C ASP A 119 -6.45 -0.55 17.71
N TYR A 120 -5.18 -0.32 17.33
CA TYR A 120 -4.77 0.68 16.35
C TYR A 120 -3.76 0.14 15.32
N PRO A 121 -4.03 -1.00 14.66
CA PRO A 121 -3.19 -1.48 13.56
C PRO A 121 -3.12 -0.44 12.42
N PHE A 122 -1.96 -0.38 11.77
CA PHE A 122 -1.62 0.60 10.74
C PHE A 122 -1.82 2.07 11.16
N GLN A 123 -1.71 2.34 12.46
CA GLN A 123 -1.69 3.70 13.02
C GLN A 123 -0.52 3.89 13.98
N VAL A 124 0.35 2.89 14.12
CA VAL A 124 1.58 2.92 14.90
C VAL A 124 2.63 2.06 14.21
N VAL A 125 3.91 2.40 14.42
CA VAL A 125 5.02 1.55 13.97
C VAL A 125 6.11 1.53 15.02
N GLY A 126 6.70 0.37 15.33
CA GLY A 126 7.78 0.31 16.30
C GLY A 126 8.46 -1.04 16.46
N HIS A 127 9.49 -1.05 17.30
CA HIS A 127 10.30 -2.23 17.60
C HIS A 127 10.85 -2.18 19.03
N PRO A 128 11.09 -3.32 19.71
CA PRO A 128 11.65 -3.31 21.07
C PRO A 128 13.02 -2.62 21.20
N LEU A 129 13.90 -2.78 20.21
CA LEU A 129 15.23 -2.12 20.15
C LEU A 129 15.19 -0.59 19.99
N LEU A 130 14.02 0.02 19.81
CA LEU A 130 13.86 1.47 19.76
C LEU A 130 13.59 2.09 21.15
N LYS A 131 13.65 1.29 22.22
CA LYS A 131 13.56 1.77 23.61
C LYS A 131 14.56 2.91 23.86
N GLY A 132 14.07 4.00 24.45
CA GLY A 132 14.87 5.19 24.74
C GLY A 132 15.07 6.15 23.56
N LYS A 133 14.68 5.77 22.33
CA LYS A 133 14.67 6.68 21.17
C LYS A 133 13.31 7.33 20.92
N TYR A 134 12.24 6.69 21.38
CA TYR A 134 10.86 7.14 21.22
C TYR A 134 10.15 7.09 22.57
N SER A 135 9.34 8.12 22.84
CA SER A 135 8.52 8.23 24.06
C SER A 135 7.29 7.34 24.01
N PHE A 136 6.70 7.16 22.83
CA PHE A 136 5.54 6.29 22.63
C PHE A 136 5.93 4.81 22.59
N SER A 137 5.06 3.98 23.16
CA SER A 137 5.20 2.53 23.13
C SER A 137 3.85 1.83 23.06
N PHE A 138 3.85 0.61 22.52
CA PHE A 138 2.69 -0.26 22.42
C PHE A 138 3.10 -1.73 22.52
N THR A 139 2.19 -2.59 22.96
CA THR A 139 2.46 -4.02 23.12
C THR A 139 1.45 -4.83 22.32
N PRO A 140 1.85 -5.41 21.18
CA PRO A 140 1.02 -6.36 20.44
C PRO A 140 0.58 -7.52 21.33
N LYS A 141 -0.72 -7.83 21.34
CA LYS A 141 -1.27 -9.01 22.00
C LYS A 141 -2.14 -9.78 21.03
N ALA A 142 -1.81 -11.05 20.84
CA ALA A 142 -2.63 -11.94 20.04
C ALA A 142 -3.98 -12.19 20.71
N ALA A 143 -5.06 -12.25 19.93
CA ALA A 143 -6.25 -12.96 20.37
C ALA A 143 -5.89 -14.43 20.61
N LEU A 144 -6.57 -15.08 21.56
CA LEU A 144 -6.34 -16.48 21.91
C LEU A 144 -6.18 -17.35 20.65
N GLY A 145 -5.02 -17.99 20.49
CA GLY A 145 -4.72 -18.91 19.37
C GLY A 145 -3.82 -18.36 18.24
N ASN A 146 -3.59 -17.05 18.13
CA ASN A 146 -2.73 -16.51 17.05
C ASN A 146 -1.25 -16.40 17.47
N LYS A 147 -0.48 -17.48 17.29
CA LYS A 147 0.94 -17.55 17.69
C LYS A 147 1.92 -16.83 16.75
N THR A 148 1.48 -16.35 15.59
CA THR A 148 2.36 -15.76 14.56
C THR A 148 2.46 -14.25 14.63
N LEU A 149 1.81 -13.61 15.62
CA LEU A 149 1.86 -12.17 15.79
C LEU A 149 3.28 -11.68 16.14
N LEU A 150 3.82 -10.81 15.29
CA LEU A 150 5.13 -10.19 15.49
C LEU A 150 5.17 -9.41 16.82
N TYR A 151 6.19 -9.73 17.64
CA TYR A 151 6.37 -9.17 18.99
C TYR A 151 5.18 -9.36 19.95
N ASN A 152 4.44 -10.47 19.83
CA ASN A 152 3.39 -10.81 20.80
C ASN A 152 3.91 -10.75 22.26
N GLY A 153 3.25 -9.94 23.09
CA GLY A 153 3.60 -9.69 24.49
C GLY A 153 4.86 -8.84 24.71
N LYS A 154 5.55 -8.38 23.67
CA LYS A 154 6.78 -7.57 23.77
C LYS A 154 6.50 -6.10 23.46
N THR A 155 6.88 -5.21 24.36
CA THR A 155 6.74 -3.76 24.17
C THR A 155 7.61 -3.27 23.01
N CYS A 156 6.97 -2.59 22.07
CA CYS A 156 7.58 -1.92 20.93
C CYS A 156 7.58 -0.41 21.18
N TYR A 157 8.64 0.29 20.75
CA TYR A 157 8.77 1.74 20.85
C TYR A 157 8.85 2.33 19.45
N GLY A 158 8.25 3.49 19.20
CA GLY A 158 8.25 4.09 17.88
C GLY A 158 7.22 5.20 17.68
N LEU A 159 6.64 5.26 16.50
CA LEU A 159 5.75 6.33 16.05
C LEU A 159 4.30 6.08 16.47
N ASP A 160 3.66 7.11 17.03
CA ASP A 160 2.21 7.20 17.23
C ASP A 160 1.58 8.05 16.13
N LEU A 161 0.81 7.41 15.24
CA LEU A 161 0.17 8.05 14.09
C LEU A 161 -1.36 8.02 14.19
N ARG A 162 -1.91 7.70 15.38
CA ARG A 162 -3.37 7.62 15.61
C ARG A 162 -4.08 8.95 15.35
N GLN A 163 -3.38 10.07 15.51
CA GLN A 163 -3.86 11.43 15.25
C GLN A 163 -3.18 12.06 14.02
N SER A 164 -2.60 11.25 13.14
CA SER A 164 -1.98 11.74 11.91
C SER A 164 -3.04 12.29 10.95
N HIS A 165 -2.68 13.38 10.26
CA HIS A 165 -3.49 13.98 9.20
C HIS A 165 -2.94 13.63 7.80
N ASP A 166 -1.89 12.82 7.73
CA ASP A 166 -1.33 12.37 6.47
C ASP A 166 -2.35 11.51 5.74
N SER A 167 -2.74 11.96 4.54
CA SER A 167 -3.72 11.28 3.70
C SER A 167 -3.13 10.75 2.39
N THR A 168 -1.85 10.99 2.15
CA THR A 168 -1.14 10.59 0.93
C THR A 168 0.09 9.74 1.25
N PHE A 169 0.50 8.93 0.28
CA PHE A 169 1.69 8.09 0.38
C PHE A 169 2.96 8.91 0.67
N THR A 170 3.75 8.44 1.63
CA THR A 170 5.04 9.03 2.00
C THR A 170 6.01 7.95 2.47
N LEU A 171 7.30 8.17 2.20
CA LEU A 171 8.40 7.36 2.72
C LEU A 171 8.96 7.91 4.05
N LYS A 172 8.51 9.08 4.51
CA LYS A 172 8.97 9.77 5.72
C LYS A 172 9.15 8.82 6.91
N TYR A 173 8.10 8.05 7.21
CA TYR A 173 8.10 7.13 8.35
C TYR A 173 9.13 6.00 8.20
N LEU A 174 9.22 5.42 7.00
CA LEU A 174 10.18 4.37 6.69
C LEU A 174 11.61 4.88 6.81
N LEU A 175 11.90 6.06 6.25
CA LEU A 175 13.23 6.66 6.26
C LEU A 175 13.65 7.04 7.68
N GLU A 176 12.74 7.60 8.48
CA GLU A 176 13.01 7.95 9.87
C GLU A 176 13.31 6.71 10.72
N LEU A 177 12.46 5.69 10.65
CA LEU A 177 12.64 4.47 11.42
C LEU A 177 13.84 3.67 10.92
N TYR A 178 14.10 3.63 9.61
CA TYR A 178 15.32 3.05 9.06
C TYR A 178 16.54 3.76 9.59
N LYS A 179 16.58 5.10 9.60
CA LYS A 179 17.68 5.92 10.15
C LYS A 179 17.90 5.68 11.65
N ASN A 180 16.83 5.52 12.43
CA ASN A 180 16.92 5.35 13.88
C ASN A 180 17.14 3.90 14.36
N TYR A 181 16.88 2.89 13.52
CA TYR A 181 17.06 1.50 13.90
C TYR A 181 18.55 1.11 14.01
N PRO A 182 19.01 0.46 15.09
CA PRO A 182 20.43 0.18 15.29
C PRO A 182 21.02 -0.85 14.30
N ASP A 183 20.24 -1.84 13.86
CA ASP A 183 20.73 -2.92 12.99
C ASP A 183 20.27 -2.72 11.53
N LYS A 184 21.03 -1.93 10.77
CA LYS A 184 20.72 -1.64 9.35
C LYS A 184 20.70 -2.89 8.47
N LYS A 185 21.53 -3.89 8.81
CA LYS A 185 21.72 -5.09 8.00
C LYS A 185 20.45 -5.93 7.98
N ASN A 186 19.78 -6.05 9.12
CA ASN A 186 18.59 -6.89 9.27
C ASN A 186 17.27 -6.09 9.27
N PHE A 187 17.28 -4.80 8.96
CA PHE A 187 16.06 -3.99 8.97
C PHE A 187 15.01 -4.50 7.97
N TYR A 188 15.44 -4.86 6.76
CA TYR A 188 14.59 -5.35 5.68
C TYR A 188 14.64 -6.88 5.60
N ASN A 189 13.48 -7.51 5.40
CA ASN A 189 13.39 -8.92 5.04
C ASN A 189 13.27 -9.08 3.51
N THR A 190 13.21 -10.31 3.03
CA THR A 190 13.12 -10.63 1.59
C THR A 190 11.81 -10.16 0.93
N PHE A 191 10.78 -9.85 1.73
CA PHE A 191 9.47 -9.43 1.26
C PHE A 191 9.41 -7.93 0.91
N PHE A 192 10.30 -7.09 1.46
CA PHE A 192 10.29 -5.65 1.20
C PHE A 192 10.29 -5.30 -0.29
N ILE A 193 11.16 -5.96 -1.07
CA ILE A 193 11.28 -5.69 -2.50
C ILE A 193 9.99 -6.05 -3.26
N LYS A 194 9.21 -7.02 -2.77
CA LYS A 194 7.91 -7.39 -3.34
C LYS A 194 6.82 -6.36 -3.04
N LEU A 195 6.95 -5.62 -1.94
CA LEU A 195 6.01 -4.54 -1.55
C LEU A 195 6.34 -3.22 -2.24
N ILE A 196 7.60 -2.78 -2.21
CA ILE A 196 8.03 -1.54 -2.88
C ILE A 196 8.09 -1.70 -4.41
N GLY A 197 8.23 -2.94 -4.89
CA GLY A 197 8.11 -3.31 -6.30
C GLY A 197 9.18 -2.77 -7.23
N ASN A 198 10.18 -2.04 -6.73
CA ASN A 198 11.13 -1.32 -7.58
C ASN A 198 12.53 -1.29 -6.96
N LYS A 199 13.51 -1.92 -7.64
CA LYS A 199 14.88 -2.04 -7.13
C LYS A 199 15.59 -0.70 -7.02
N ARG A 200 15.42 0.19 -8.01
CA ARG A 200 16.06 1.53 -8.02
C ARG A 200 15.67 2.32 -6.78
N VAL A 201 14.39 2.27 -6.42
CA VAL A 201 13.87 2.89 -5.19
C VAL A 201 14.40 2.22 -3.95
N PHE A 202 14.41 0.89 -3.89
CA PHE A 202 14.92 0.18 -2.72
C PHE A 202 16.41 0.46 -2.46
N ASP A 203 17.22 0.47 -3.52
CA ASP A 203 18.64 0.79 -3.43
C ASP A 203 18.86 2.24 -2.96
N ALA A 204 18.08 3.19 -3.47
CA ALA A 204 18.14 4.59 -3.06
C ALA A 204 17.79 4.79 -1.57
N ILE A 205 16.80 4.04 -1.05
CA ILE A 205 16.47 4.02 0.38
C ILE A 205 17.68 3.54 1.20
N LYS A 206 18.31 2.42 0.80
CA LYS A 206 19.49 1.87 1.50
C LYS A 206 20.71 2.79 1.44
N GLN A 207 20.85 3.57 0.37
CA GLN A 207 21.89 4.58 0.21
C GLN A 207 21.65 5.83 1.07
N GLY A 208 20.53 5.91 1.79
CA GLY A 208 20.22 7.05 2.67
C GLY A 208 19.85 8.32 1.91
N LYS A 209 19.38 8.20 0.67
CA LYS A 209 18.88 9.36 -0.10
C LYS A 209 17.68 9.99 0.60
N SER A 210 17.49 11.28 0.38
CA SER A 210 16.30 12.00 0.87
C SER A 210 15.04 11.51 0.18
N GLU A 211 13.88 11.70 0.82
CA GLU A 211 12.59 11.35 0.21
C GLU A 211 12.39 12.03 -1.15
N LYS A 212 12.78 13.31 -1.28
CA LYS A 212 12.68 14.05 -2.54
C LYS A 212 13.47 13.38 -3.67
N GLU A 213 14.71 12.96 -3.39
CA GLU A 213 15.56 12.27 -4.36
C GLU A 213 14.99 10.90 -4.72
N ILE A 214 14.51 10.14 -3.73
CA ILE A 214 13.92 8.82 -3.95
C ILE A 214 12.65 8.95 -4.82
N ARG A 215 11.76 9.89 -4.50
CA ARG A 215 10.51 10.13 -5.23
C ARG A 215 10.75 10.54 -6.68
N SER A 216 11.86 11.23 -6.97
CA SER A 216 12.23 11.62 -8.34
C SER A 216 12.45 10.41 -9.27
N LEU A 217 12.83 9.26 -8.71
CA LEU A 217 13.17 8.05 -9.48
C LEU A 217 11.99 7.39 -10.19
N TRP A 218 10.76 7.63 -9.71
CA TRP A 218 9.55 7.04 -10.30
C TRP A 218 8.62 8.06 -10.96
N GLN A 219 8.97 9.36 -11.00
CA GLN A 219 8.07 10.36 -11.56
C GLN A 219 7.76 10.13 -13.05
N SER A 220 8.76 9.73 -13.85
CA SER A 220 8.55 9.39 -15.26
C SER A 220 7.57 8.24 -15.43
N ASP A 221 7.74 7.18 -14.64
CA ASP A 221 6.92 5.97 -14.70
C ASP A 221 5.49 6.27 -14.21
N LEU A 222 5.36 7.12 -13.20
CA LEU A 222 4.08 7.58 -12.66
C LEU A 222 3.30 8.43 -13.67
N VAL A 223 3.98 9.36 -14.37
CA VAL A 223 3.36 10.17 -15.44
C VAL A 223 2.91 9.26 -16.59
N ALA A 224 3.72 8.28 -16.98
CA ALA A 224 3.34 7.30 -18.00
C ALA A 224 2.09 6.51 -17.57
N PHE A 225 2.06 6.00 -16.34
CA PHE A 225 0.88 5.31 -15.80
C PHE A 225 -0.37 6.21 -15.76
N GLN A 226 -0.23 7.45 -15.31
CA GLN A 226 -1.34 8.43 -15.30
C GLN A 226 -1.86 8.73 -16.71
N SER A 227 -0.98 8.77 -17.72
CA SER A 227 -1.41 8.92 -19.11
C SER A 227 -2.17 7.68 -19.61
N THR A 228 -1.68 6.48 -19.28
CA THR A 228 -2.33 5.22 -19.68
C THR A 228 -3.69 5.04 -19.02
N ARG A 229 -3.79 5.27 -17.69
CA ARG A 229 -5.02 5.04 -16.94
C ARG A 229 -6.20 5.87 -17.42
N LYS A 230 -5.95 7.07 -17.98
CA LYS A 230 -6.99 7.98 -18.51
C LYS A 230 -7.92 7.33 -19.54
N LYS A 231 -7.41 6.33 -20.29
CA LYS A 231 -8.21 5.57 -21.27
C LYS A 231 -9.32 4.73 -20.61
N TYR A 232 -9.20 4.46 -19.32
CA TYR A 232 -10.01 3.49 -18.57
C TYR A 232 -10.78 4.12 -17.41
N LEU A 233 -10.69 5.44 -17.22
CA LEU A 233 -11.42 6.11 -16.15
C LEU A 233 -12.91 6.19 -16.50
N LEU A 234 -13.73 5.80 -15.53
CA LEU A 234 -15.19 5.85 -15.59
C LEU A 234 -15.73 7.08 -14.86
N TYR A 235 -14.89 7.73 -14.07
CA TYR A 235 -15.23 8.90 -13.26
C TYR A 235 -14.33 10.09 -13.60
N LYS A 236 -14.82 11.30 -13.36
CA LYS A 236 -14.04 12.52 -13.60
C LYS A 236 -12.83 12.59 -12.65
N GLU A 237 -11.69 12.99 -13.19
CA GLU A 237 -10.53 13.43 -12.38
C GLU A 237 -10.81 14.75 -11.67
#